data_AF-A0A2N5V7H5-F1
#
_entry.id   AF-A0A2N5V7H5-F1
#
_cell.length_a   1.000
_cell.length_b   1.000
_cell.length_c   1.000
_cell.angle_alpha   90.00
_cell.angle_beta   90.00
_cell.angle_gamma   90.00
#
_symmetry.space_group_name_H-M   'P 1'
#
loop_
_entity.id
_entity.type
_entity.pdbx_description
1 polymer ?
#
loop_
_entity_poly.entity_id
_entity_poly.type
_entity_poly.pdbx_seq_one_letter_code
_entity_poly.pdbx_strand_id
1 'polypeptide(L)'
;MAEFAYNNNYHASLGVCPFKAYYGFNLTYRGVHHAEQCLPTVKARIKQMNTVQEELKECLKVAQETMKNQFDQSVRETPNWDVGNATAKNSPSGLFLLP
;
A
#
# COMPACT_ATOMS: atom_id res chain seq x y z
N MET A 1 5.03 9.93 -4.11
CA MET A 1 4.38 9.50 -2.85
C MET A 1 4.07 8.01 -2.82
N ALA A 2 3.54 7.43 -3.91
CA ALA A 2 3.26 5.99 -3.99
C ALA A 2 4.50 5.11 -3.72
N GLU A 3 5.64 5.39 -4.37
CA GLU A 3 6.89 4.64 -4.14
C GLU A 3 7.37 4.71 -2.68
N PHE A 4 7.28 5.89 -2.05
CA PHE A 4 7.61 6.05 -0.64
C PHE A 4 6.68 5.22 0.26
N ALA A 5 5.37 5.23 -0.03
CA ALA A 5 4.41 4.44 0.74
C ALA A 5 4.65 2.95 0.55
N TYR A 6 4.91 2.51 -0.69
CA TYR A 6 5.22 1.12 -1.03
C TYR A 6 6.48 0.63 -0.32
N ASN A 7 7.59 1.36 -0.45
CA ASN A 7 8.88 0.97 0.13
C ASN A 7 8.89 0.97 1.66
N ASN A 8 7.95 1.69 2.30
CA ASN A 8 7.84 1.76 3.76
C ASN A 8 6.72 0.92 4.35
N ASN A 9 5.85 0.33 3.52
CA ASN A 9 4.79 -0.54 4.01
C ASN A 9 5.35 -1.94 4.32
N TYR A 10 4.70 -2.64 5.26
CA TYR A 10 5.04 -4.03 5.57
C TYR A 10 4.80 -4.91 4.35
N HIS A 11 5.82 -5.64 3.93
CA HIS A 11 5.71 -6.57 2.81
C HIS A 11 5.70 -8.01 3.32
N ALA A 12 4.58 -8.71 3.13
CA ALA A 12 4.32 -10.01 3.74
C ALA A 12 5.38 -11.07 3.40
N SER A 13 5.85 -11.11 2.16
CA SER A 13 6.87 -12.08 1.72
C SER A 13 8.26 -11.81 2.27
N LEU A 14 8.57 -10.56 2.61
CA LEU A 14 9.88 -10.14 3.16
C LEU A 14 9.87 -10.13 4.70
N GLY A 15 8.70 -10.08 5.33
CA GLY A 15 8.56 -9.93 6.78
C GLY A 15 8.98 -8.56 7.32
N VAL A 16 9.35 -7.63 6.44
CA VAL A 16 9.78 -6.25 6.74
C VAL A 16 9.37 -5.32 5.60
N CYS A 17 9.51 -4.00 5.77
CA CYS A 17 9.33 -3.10 4.63
C CYS A 17 10.53 -3.20 3.65
N PRO A 18 10.31 -3.06 2.32
CA PRO A 18 11.36 -3.16 1.31
C PRO A 18 12.56 -2.23 1.58
N PHE A 19 12.30 -1.00 2.03
CA PHE A 19 13.35 -0.07 2.39
C PHE A 19 14.28 -0.62 3.49
N LYS A 20 13.69 -1.18 4.56
CA LYS A 20 14.46 -1.77 5.66
C LYS A 20 15.23 -3.01 5.21
N ALA A 21 14.63 -3.83 4.35
CA ALA A 21 15.32 -5.00 3.80
C ALA A 21 16.60 -4.59 3.05
N TYR A 22 16.53 -3.50 2.29
CA TYR A 22 17.65 -3.05 1.46
C TYR A 22 18.70 -2.24 2.24
N TYR A 23 18.27 -1.36 3.15
CA TYR A 23 19.16 -0.41 3.82
C TYR A 23 19.47 -0.75 5.29
N GLY A 24 18.75 -1.69 5.90
CA GLY A 24 18.99 -2.15 7.27
C GLY A 24 18.43 -1.24 8.38
N PHE A 25 17.76 -0.13 8.05
CA PHE A 25 17.12 0.75 9.03
C PHE A 25 15.69 1.13 8.63
N ASN A 26 14.88 1.52 9.62
CA ASN A 26 13.51 2.00 9.34
C ASN A 26 13.60 3.41 8.76
N LEU A 27 12.97 3.64 7.61
CA LEU A 27 12.79 4.99 7.11
C LEU A 27 11.79 5.71 8.02
N THR A 28 12.27 6.69 8.76
CA THR A 28 11.41 7.62 9.48
C THR A 28 11.47 8.95 8.75
N TYR A 29 10.35 9.67 8.69
CA TYR A 29 10.39 11.11 8.44
C TYR A 29 11.15 11.68 9.64
N ARG A 30 12.47 11.88 9.50
CA ARG A 30 13.36 12.31 10.58
C ARG A 30 12.89 13.67 11.09
N GLY A 31 12.02 13.65 12.08
CA GLY A 31 11.42 14.82 12.71
C GLY A 31 12.28 15.24 13.90
N VAL A 32 12.88 16.43 13.79
CA VAL A 32 13.49 17.27 14.83
C VAL A 32 14.21 16.52 15.95
N HIS A 33 15.54 16.60 15.93
CA HIS A 33 16.45 15.91 16.84
C HIS A 33 16.30 16.24 18.36
N HIS A 34 15.41 17.15 18.76
CA HIS A 34 15.04 17.36 20.15
C HIS A 34 13.62 17.92 20.25
N ALA A 35 12.74 17.30 21.04
CA ALA A 35 11.37 17.79 21.26
C ALA A 35 11.34 19.22 21.87
N GLU A 36 12.40 19.58 22.58
CA GLU A 36 12.63 20.90 23.20
C GLU A 36 13.04 21.98 22.19
N GLN A 37 13.60 21.59 21.04
CA GLN A 37 14.00 22.50 19.95
C GLN A 37 12.92 22.64 18.87
N CYS A 38 11.79 21.94 19.01
CA CYS A 38 10.70 21.97 18.05
C CYS A 38 9.92 23.28 18.19
N LEU A 39 10.16 24.22 17.29
CA LEU A 39 9.42 25.49 17.21
C LEU A 39 7.90 25.23 17.18
N PRO A 40 7.07 26.04 17.86
CA PRO A 40 5.63 25.84 17.89
C PRO A 40 4.99 25.68 16.50
N THR A 41 5.47 26.44 15.52
CA THR A 41 5.04 26.34 14.11
C THR A 41 5.37 24.99 13.48
N VAL A 42 6.54 24.43 13.78
CA VAL A 42 6.95 23.10 13.30
C VAL A 42 6.07 22.02 13.94
N LYS A 43 5.82 22.12 15.25
CA LYS A 43 4.91 21.19 15.96
C LYS A 43 3.49 21.24 15.38
N ALA A 44 2.96 22.43 15.11
CA ALA A 44 1.66 22.60 14.48
C ALA A 44 1.62 21.98 13.07
N ARG A 45 2.68 22.17 12.28
CA ARG A 45 2.78 21.59 10.94
C ARG A 45 2.85 20.06 10.95
N ILE A 46 3.62 19.47 11.87
CA ILE A 46 3.67 18.02 12.05
C ILE A 46 2.27 17.48 12.41
N LYS A 47 1.56 18.16 13.31
CA LYS A 47 0.18 17.77 13.67
C LYS A 47 -0.75 17.78 12.46
N GLN A 48 -0.69 18.84 11.64
CA GLN A 48 -1.46 18.93 10.39
C GLN A 48 -1.13 17.80 9.41
N MET A 49 0.17 17.49 9.23
CA MET A 49 0.60 16.40 8.36
C MET A 49 0.06 15.05 8.84
N ASN A 50 0.11 14.79 10.15
CA ASN A 50 -0.44 13.55 10.71
C ASN A 50 -1.95 13.44 10.48
N THR A 51 -2.70 14.54 10.65
CA THR A 51 -4.14 14.56 10.35
C THR A 51 -4.42 14.21 8.90
N VAL A 52 -3.73 14.87 7.96
CA VAL A 52 -3.88 14.62 6.52
C VAL A 52 -3.50 13.17 6.16
N GLN A 53 -2.50 12.59 6.82
CA GLN A 53 -2.10 11.21 6.61
C GLN A 53 -3.18 10.20 7.03
N GLU A 54 -3.86 10.43 8.16
CA GLU A 54 -4.94 9.55 8.61
C GLU A 54 -6.17 9.66 7.69
N GLU A 55 -6.57 10.88 7.32
CA GLU A 55 -7.67 11.10 6.36
C GLU A 55 -7.38 10.41 5.03
N LEU A 56 -6.17 10.57 4.48
CA LEU A 56 -5.75 9.93 3.25
C LEU A 56 -5.81 8.39 3.35
N LYS A 57 -5.41 7.83 4.49
CA LYS A 57 -5.44 6.38 4.73
C LYS A 57 -6.88 5.85 4.75
N GLU A 58 -7.81 6.59 5.33
CA GLU A 58 -9.23 6.24 5.31
C GLU A 58 -9.80 6.30 3.88
N CYS A 59 -9.53 7.38 3.15
CA CYS A 59 -9.95 7.50 1.74
C CYS A 59 -9.42 6.36 0.88
N LEU A 60 -8.16 5.96 1.06
CA LEU A 60 -7.56 4.85 0.31
C LEU A 60 -8.21 3.50 0.65
N LYS A 61 -8.55 3.24 1.92
CA LYS A 61 -9.28 2.02 2.29
C LYS A 61 -10.64 1.96 1.60
N VAL A 62 -11.39 3.06 1.62
CA VAL A 62 -12.69 3.15 0.95
C VAL A 62 -12.55 2.95 -0.56
N ALA A 63 -11.56 3.58 -1.18
CA ALA A 63 -11.28 3.40 -2.61
C ALA A 63 -10.95 1.94 -2.95
N GLN A 64 -10.08 1.30 -2.15
CA GLN A 64 -9.73 -0.11 -2.33
C GLN A 64 -10.94 -1.05 -2.20
N GLU A 65 -11.79 -0.83 -1.21
CA GLU A 65 -13.01 -1.61 -1.01
C GLU A 65 -14.00 -1.41 -2.17
N THR A 66 -14.16 -0.16 -2.63
CA THR A 66 -14.99 0.15 -3.80
C THR A 66 -14.46 -0.56 -5.06
N MET A 67 -13.15 -0.52 -5.29
CA MET A 67 -12.52 -1.21 -6.42
C MET A 67 -12.70 -2.72 -6.35
N LYS A 68 -12.57 -3.31 -5.16
CA LYS A 68 -12.83 -4.73 -4.94
C LYS A 68 -14.28 -5.09 -5.26
N ASN A 69 -15.24 -4.33 -4.73
CA ASN A 69 -16.66 -4.58 -4.97
C ASN A 69 -17.03 -4.48 -6.46
N GLN A 70 -16.45 -3.52 -7.18
CA GLN A 70 -16.63 -3.40 -8.63
C GLN A 70 -16.01 -4.59 -9.38
N PHE A 71 -14.81 -5.02 -8.99
CA PHE A 71 -14.17 -6.20 -9.55
C PHE A 71 -15.04 -7.44 -9.35
N ASP A 72 -15.45 -7.71 -8.10
CA ASP A 72 -16.27 -8.88 -7.74
C ASP A 72 -17.62 -8.92 -8.49
N GLN A 73 -18.21 -7.76 -8.80
CA GLN A 73 -19.42 -7.65 -9.63
C GLN A 73 -19.18 -7.94 -11.12
N SER A 74 -17.99 -7.63 -11.63
CA SER A 74 -17.65 -7.71 -13.05
C SER A 74 -17.02 -9.05 -13.47
N VAL A 75 -16.62 -9.88 -12.50
CA VAL A 75 -15.91 -11.13 -12.72
C VAL A 75 -16.89 -12.29 -12.85
N ARG A 76 -16.69 -13.14 -13.86
CA ARG A 76 -17.47 -14.37 -14.04
C ARG A 76 -17.13 -15.37 -12.94
N GLU A 77 -18.08 -16.22 -12.55
CA GLU A 77 -17.84 -17.28 -11.58
C GLU A 77 -16.59 -18.09 -11.95
N THR A 78 -15.73 -18.30 -10.95
CA THR A 78 -14.51 -19.09 -11.11
C THR A 78 -14.90 -20.50 -11.56
N PRO A 79 -14.49 -20.94 -12.76
CA PRO A 79 -14.80 -22.29 -13.22
C PRO A 79 -14.26 -23.31 -12.22
N ASN A 80 -15.02 -24.38 -11.97
CA ASN A 80 -14.52 -25.50 -11.19
C ASN A 80 -13.46 -26.23 -12.03
N TRP A 81 -12.19 -25.99 -11.73
CA TRP A 81 -11.08 -26.65 -12.42
C TRP A 81 -10.81 -27.99 -11.76
N ASP A 82 -11.20 -29.07 -12.44
CA ASP A 82 -10.74 -30.40 -12.07
C ASP A 82 -9.24 -30.52 -12.41
N VAL A 83 -8.45 -30.98 -11.44
CA VAL A 83 -6.99 -31.04 -11.55
C VAL A 83 -6.63 -32.13 -12.56
N GLY A 84 -6.53 -31.74 -13.83
CA GLY A 84 -6.15 -32.65 -14.91
C GLY A 84 -6.61 -32.27 -16.32
N ASN A 85 -7.52 -31.30 -16.51
CA ASN A 85 -8.16 -31.14 -17.82
C ASN A 85 -8.25 -29.72 -18.43
N ALA A 86 -7.30 -28.82 -18.20
CA ALA A 86 -7.32 -27.58 -18.97
C ALA A 86 -5.93 -26.98 -19.23
N THR A 87 -5.41 -27.22 -20.44
CA THR A 87 -4.45 -26.28 -21.04
C THR A 87 -5.21 -24.99 -21.34
N ALA A 88 -4.82 -23.88 -20.71
CA ALA A 88 -5.42 -22.57 -20.89
C ALA A 88 -5.35 -22.09 -22.36
N LYS A 89 -6.40 -22.38 -23.14
CA LYS A 89 -6.64 -21.70 -24.42
C LYS A 89 -7.70 -20.64 -24.20
N ASN A 90 -7.23 -19.45 -23.86
CA ASN A 90 -7.82 -18.11 -24.04
C ASN A 90 -7.45 -17.26 -22.82
N SER A 91 -6.28 -16.64 -22.91
CA SER A 91 -5.86 -15.57 -22.01
C SER A 91 -6.29 -14.25 -22.65
N PRO A 92 -7.40 -13.60 -22.25
CA PRO A 92 -7.50 -12.16 -22.43
C PRO A 92 -6.49 -11.58 -21.45
N SER A 93 -5.38 -11.08 -22.00
CA SER A 93 -4.36 -10.24 -21.38
C SER A 93 -4.80 -9.63 -20.05
N GLY A 94 -4.57 -10.40 -18.98
CA GLY A 94 -4.63 -9.92 -17.61
C GLY A 94 -3.47 -8.95 -17.46
N LEU A 95 -3.81 -7.68 -17.32
CA LEU A 95 -2.90 -6.60 -17.06
C LEU A 95 -2.25 -6.85 -15.69
N PHE A 96 -1.21 -7.69 -15.66
CA PHE A 96 -0.24 -7.75 -14.58
C PHE A 96 0.57 -6.45 -14.62
N LEU A 97 0.05 -5.42 -13.99
CA LEU A 97 0.75 -4.22 -13.57
C LEU A 97 0.14 -3.89 -12.21
N LEU A 98 0.82 -4.06 -11.07
CA LEU A 98 2.23 -3.81 -10.76
C LEU A 98 2.65 -4.61 -9.52
N PRO A 99 3.96 -4.74 -9.25
CA PRO A 99 4.45 -4.88 -7.88
C PRO A 99 4.15 -3.63 -7.03
#